data_AF-A0A7S0A734-F1
#
_entry.id   AF-A0A7S0A734-F1
#
_cell.length_a   1.000
_cell.length_b   1.000
_cell.length_c   1.000
_cell.angle_alpha   90.00
_cell.angle_beta   90.00
_cell.angle_gamma   90.00
#
_symmetry.space_group_name_H-M   'P 1'
#
loop_
_entity.id
_entity.type
_entity.pdbx_description
1 polymer ?
#
loop_
_entity_poly.entity_id
_entity_poly.type
_entity_poly.pdbx_seq_one_letter_code
_entity_poly.pdbx_strand_id
1 'polypeptide(L)'
;MSMQPATCQRSTGAFAAATLLCLLVAAAAAAGARPEGGKQCLSPTVGAEADACMQEEEEVPEASVVLLQTGLRFPRQGSLSKAYAGDGRDLVFTHVPFNFGHTIEKVAAFGPGSATLPKFHALMGHYGGFSGSEPRSALLPSEAQPTGVVWGHAHPDLQAVSNVTGCPMYWTPPKFWPTDLAKRYFGNKTIFGMLRDPYERLVAFFRGNIPGYGGSYPEFVKTCDVDGAVRTMMERYLAGGNKFAEGCTFLPQAEYYDGHYGIQLPVDNRQFPASMNKVFAEHNYSEMVIGSEDIYHVTGCPDVWAADLKPETRKLVRQVYARDFDLLCKHFGYCDVEENCCIWQVSQMCPSKVMAQGYKGHTL
;
A
#
# COMPACT_ATOMS: atom_id res chain seq x y z
N MET A 1 43.59 -45.30 -27.96
CA MET A 1 42.87 -44.14 -27.38
C MET A 1 42.48 -43.24 -28.53
N SER A 2 41.20 -43.29 -28.92
CA SER A 2 40.67 -42.59 -30.09
C SER A 2 40.00 -41.30 -29.62
N MET A 3 40.47 -40.14 -30.12
CA MET A 3 39.88 -38.83 -29.86
C MET A 3 38.76 -38.58 -30.88
N GLN A 4 37.56 -38.28 -30.39
CA GLN A 4 36.47 -37.76 -31.21
C GLN A 4 36.54 -36.22 -31.27
N PRO A 5 36.23 -35.59 -32.42
CA PRO A 5 36.23 -34.14 -32.56
C PRO A 5 34.93 -33.52 -32.03
N ALA A 6 35.06 -32.39 -31.34
CA ALA A 6 33.97 -31.57 -30.84
C ALA A 6 33.25 -30.84 -31.98
N THR A 7 31.93 -30.98 -32.05
CA THR A 7 31.05 -30.25 -32.96
C THR A 7 30.64 -28.89 -32.35
N CYS A 8 30.86 -27.83 -33.14
CA CYS A 8 30.48 -26.46 -32.82
C CYS A 8 29.02 -26.22 -33.22
N GLN A 9 28.12 -26.08 -32.25
CA GLN A 9 26.74 -25.63 -32.49
C GLN A 9 26.65 -24.11 -32.39
N ARG A 10 26.31 -23.47 -33.51
CA ARG A 10 25.88 -22.07 -33.57
C ARG A 10 24.45 -21.96 -33.05
N SER A 11 24.22 -21.21 -31.97
CA SER A 11 22.87 -20.76 -31.59
C SER A 11 22.56 -19.44 -32.30
N THR A 12 21.61 -19.48 -33.23
CA THR A 12 20.98 -18.28 -33.80
C THR A 12 19.69 -18.01 -33.05
N GLY A 13 19.48 -16.76 -32.60
CA GLY A 13 18.14 -16.27 -32.27
C GLY A 13 18.01 -15.45 -30.99
N ALA A 14 18.52 -14.23 -31.00
CA ALA A 14 18.00 -13.12 -30.21
C ALA A 14 17.82 -11.95 -31.18
N PHE A 15 16.63 -11.32 -31.19
CA PHE A 15 16.31 -9.94 -31.60
C PHE A 15 14.85 -9.88 -32.10
N ALA A 16 13.93 -9.46 -31.23
CA ALA A 16 12.74 -8.65 -31.59
C ALA A 16 11.86 -8.42 -30.35
N ALA A 17 12.09 -7.34 -29.60
CA ALA A 17 11.07 -6.67 -28.77
C ALA A 17 11.65 -5.37 -28.18
N ALA A 18 11.88 -4.37 -29.03
CA ALA A 18 12.23 -3.02 -28.55
C ALA A 18 11.87 -1.95 -29.59
N THR A 19 10.59 -1.83 -29.96
CA THR A 19 10.13 -0.69 -30.76
C THR A 19 8.62 -0.47 -30.59
N LEU A 20 8.17 0.03 -29.44
CA LEU A 20 6.88 0.74 -29.36
C LEU A 20 6.72 1.59 -28.09
N LEU A 21 7.61 2.56 -27.87
CA LEU A 21 7.41 3.58 -26.83
C LEU A 21 8.22 4.86 -27.14
N CYS A 22 7.88 5.58 -28.22
CA CYS A 22 8.50 6.87 -28.53
C CYS A 22 7.60 7.87 -29.28
N LEU A 23 6.28 7.71 -29.23
CA LEU A 23 5.34 8.67 -29.83
C LEU A 23 4.22 8.94 -28.83
N LEU A 24 4.42 9.90 -27.92
CA LEU A 24 3.37 10.69 -27.23
C LEU A 24 4.00 11.67 -26.21
N VAL A 25 5.03 12.44 -26.61
CA VAL A 25 5.45 13.64 -25.87
C VAL A 25 5.72 14.76 -26.87
N ALA A 26 4.65 15.38 -27.37
CA ALA A 26 4.70 16.67 -28.04
C ALA A 26 3.26 17.21 -28.19
N ALA A 27 2.71 17.83 -27.14
CA ALA A 27 1.71 18.91 -27.22
C ALA A 27 1.19 19.29 -25.83
N ALA A 28 1.92 20.14 -25.09
CA ALA A 28 1.36 21.03 -24.08
C ALA A 28 2.42 22.04 -23.64
N ALA A 29 2.74 22.99 -24.51
CA ALA A 29 3.50 24.17 -24.16
C ALA A 29 2.85 25.38 -24.86
N ALA A 30 1.90 26.02 -24.19
CA ALA A 30 1.55 27.43 -24.40
C ALA A 30 0.46 27.87 -23.40
N ALA A 31 0.63 29.09 -22.90
CA ALA A 31 -0.23 29.88 -22.00
C ALA A 31 -0.14 29.50 -20.51
N GLY A 32 0.17 30.41 -19.58
CA GLY A 32 0.33 31.86 -19.65
C GLY A 32 -0.11 32.49 -18.33
N ALA A 33 0.57 33.57 -17.95
CA ALA A 33 0.22 34.59 -16.95
C ALA A 33 0.41 34.27 -15.44
N ARG A 34 1.43 34.95 -14.88
CA ARG A 34 1.56 35.35 -13.47
C ARG A 34 0.55 36.47 -13.13
N PRO A 35 0.17 36.59 -11.85
CA PRO A 35 0.06 37.91 -11.24
C PRO A 35 1.04 38.07 -10.06
N GLU A 36 1.71 39.21 -10.07
CA GLU A 36 2.45 39.78 -8.95
C GLU A 36 1.46 40.23 -7.86
N GLY A 37 1.80 39.97 -6.60
CA GLY A 37 0.99 40.38 -5.46
C GLY A 37 1.75 40.18 -4.15
N GLY A 38 2.67 41.11 -3.87
CA GLY A 38 3.46 41.11 -2.64
C GLY A 38 2.62 41.43 -1.41
N LYS A 39 2.86 40.68 -0.33
CA LYS A 39 2.64 41.13 1.05
C LYS A 39 3.90 40.84 1.84
N GLN A 40 4.58 41.91 2.25
CA GLN A 40 5.67 41.88 3.22
C GLN A 40 5.10 41.47 4.58
N CYS A 41 5.63 40.40 5.16
CA CYS A 41 5.46 40.10 6.58
C CYS A 41 6.72 40.58 7.31
N LEU A 42 6.51 41.50 8.25
CA LEU A 42 7.51 41.99 9.18
C LEU A 42 7.97 40.84 10.09
N SER A 43 9.28 40.72 10.27
CA SER A 43 9.92 39.81 11.22
C SER A 43 9.70 40.25 12.67
N PRO A 44 9.56 39.30 13.62
CA PRO A 44 9.99 39.53 14.99
C PRO A 44 11.24 38.70 15.31
N THR A 45 12.20 39.46 15.83
CA THR A 45 13.23 39.15 16.82
C THR A 45 13.33 37.74 17.42
N VAL A 46 14.59 37.28 17.38
CA VAL A 46 15.28 36.23 18.14
C VAL A 46 14.88 36.15 19.62
N GLY A 47 14.57 34.94 20.10
CA GLY A 47 14.67 34.61 21.52
C GLY A 47 13.76 33.46 21.98
N ALA A 48 14.40 32.38 22.48
CA ALA A 48 13.90 31.35 23.39
C ALA A 48 13.11 30.14 22.83
N GLU A 49 13.68 28.97 23.13
CA GLU A 49 13.07 27.66 23.47
C GLU A 49 11.88 27.17 22.62
N ALA A 50 12.22 26.33 21.63
CA ALA A 50 11.25 25.48 20.95
C ALA A 50 11.17 24.12 21.66
N ASP A 51 10.37 24.06 22.73
CA ASP A 51 9.86 22.80 23.27
C ASP A 51 8.33 22.85 23.33
N ALA A 52 7.72 21.77 22.83
CA ALA A 52 6.29 21.42 22.92
C ALA A 52 5.25 22.39 22.31
N CYS A 53 4.98 22.22 21.01
CA CYS A 53 3.66 22.48 20.42
C CYS A 53 3.13 21.18 19.80
N MET A 54 2.86 20.19 20.63
CA MET A 54 1.87 19.16 20.29
C MET A 54 0.51 19.81 20.54
N GLN A 55 -0.11 20.32 19.47
CA GLN A 55 -1.49 20.78 19.55
C GLN A 55 -2.35 19.58 19.93
N GLU A 56 -3.12 19.72 21.01
CA GLU A 56 -4.18 18.78 21.34
C GLU A 56 -5.12 18.72 20.13
N GLU A 57 -5.13 17.59 19.43
CA GLU A 57 -6.10 17.37 18.36
C GLU A 57 -7.49 17.32 19.02
N GLU A 58 -8.29 18.36 18.77
CA GLU A 58 -9.67 18.44 19.21
C GLU A 58 -10.42 17.24 18.61
N GLU A 59 -10.81 16.31 19.48
CA GLU A 59 -11.49 15.06 19.11
C GLU A 59 -12.84 15.44 18.48
N VAL A 60 -12.88 15.50 17.14
CA VAL A 60 -14.10 15.83 16.41
C VAL A 60 -15.14 14.77 16.77
N PRO A 61 -16.28 15.15 17.40
CA PRO A 61 -17.28 14.17 17.82
C PRO A 61 -17.71 13.35 16.61
N GLU A 62 -17.74 12.01 16.71
CA GLU A 62 -18.14 11.12 15.62
C GLU A 62 -19.47 11.56 14.97
N ALA A 63 -20.37 12.16 15.76
CA ALA A 63 -21.65 12.69 15.29
C ALA A 63 -21.53 13.80 14.22
N SER A 64 -20.45 14.59 14.22
CA SER A 64 -20.23 15.67 13.26
C SER A 64 -19.81 15.16 11.87
N VAL A 65 -19.14 14.01 11.79
CA VAL A 65 -18.75 13.39 10.51
C VAL A 65 -19.97 12.81 9.78
N VAL A 66 -20.97 12.32 10.53
CA VAL A 66 -22.20 11.70 9.97
C VAL A 66 -23.00 12.67 9.10
N LEU A 67 -22.98 13.97 9.40
CA LEU A 67 -23.76 14.98 8.67
C LEU A 67 -23.18 15.35 7.29
N LEU A 68 -21.90 15.09 7.03
CA LEU A 68 -21.22 15.49 5.78
C LEU A 68 -21.36 14.47 4.63
N GLN A 69 -21.92 13.28 4.86
CA GLN A 69 -21.87 12.16 3.91
C GLN A 69 -23.16 11.93 3.09
N THR A 70 -24.17 12.80 3.19
CA THR A 70 -25.51 12.58 2.57
C THR A 70 -25.58 12.69 1.04
N GLY A 71 -24.46 12.91 0.34
CA GLY A 71 -24.42 13.19 -1.10
C GLY A 71 -24.02 12.02 -2.01
N LEU A 72 -23.41 10.95 -1.49
CA LEU A 72 -22.91 9.85 -2.33
C LEU A 72 -24.03 8.83 -2.60
N ARG A 73 -24.54 8.81 -3.84
CA ARG A 73 -25.46 7.76 -4.31
C ARG A 73 -24.65 6.58 -4.83
N PHE A 74 -24.43 5.59 -3.98
CA PHE A 74 -23.91 4.30 -4.44
C PHE A 74 -25.01 3.59 -5.26
N PRO A 75 -24.73 3.15 -6.50
CA PRO A 75 -25.68 2.34 -7.24
C PRO A 75 -26.04 1.12 -6.39
N ARG A 76 -27.33 0.95 -6.12
CA ARG A 76 -27.87 -0.14 -5.30
C ARG A 76 -27.65 -1.46 -6.06
N GLN A 77 -26.46 -2.06 -5.97
CA GLN A 77 -26.17 -3.37 -6.55
C GLN A 77 -26.84 -4.46 -5.68
N GLY A 78 -28.15 -4.64 -5.88
CA GLY A 78 -29.02 -5.45 -5.02
C GLY A 78 -28.80 -6.98 -5.03
N SER A 79 -27.62 -7.50 -5.37
CA SER A 79 -27.43 -8.96 -5.49
C SER A 79 -26.02 -9.49 -5.23
N LEU A 80 -24.97 -8.68 -5.19
CA LEU A 80 -23.60 -9.22 -5.08
C LEU A 80 -23.26 -9.67 -3.65
N SER A 81 -23.73 -8.96 -2.62
CA SER A 81 -23.37 -9.32 -1.23
C SER A 81 -23.84 -10.71 -0.81
N LYS A 82 -24.92 -11.23 -1.41
CA LYS A 82 -25.45 -12.57 -1.12
C LYS A 82 -24.66 -13.69 -1.82
N ALA A 83 -23.97 -13.39 -2.91
CA ALA A 83 -23.19 -14.37 -3.67
C ALA A 83 -21.84 -14.72 -3.02
N TYR A 84 -21.31 -13.83 -2.16
CA TYR A 84 -19.97 -14.01 -1.55
C TYR A 84 -20.02 -14.36 -0.05
N ALA A 85 -21.20 -14.46 0.54
CA ALA A 85 -21.38 -14.89 1.93
C ALA A 85 -21.48 -16.43 1.99
N GLY A 86 -20.36 -17.12 1.79
CA GLY A 86 -20.29 -18.54 2.13
C GLY A 86 -20.52 -18.74 3.63
N ASP A 87 -21.37 -19.69 4.01
CA ASP A 87 -21.61 -20.09 5.40
C ASP A 87 -20.26 -20.51 6.03
N GLY A 88 -19.65 -19.63 6.82
CA GLY A 88 -18.38 -19.87 7.52
C GLY A 88 -17.26 -18.86 7.23
N ARG A 89 -17.44 -17.95 6.26
CA ARG A 89 -16.46 -16.89 5.94
C ARG A 89 -16.64 -15.67 6.87
N ASP A 90 -15.84 -15.56 7.91
CA ASP A 90 -15.97 -14.54 8.95
C ASP A 90 -14.99 -13.36 8.82
N LEU A 91 -14.05 -13.38 7.87
CA LEU A 91 -13.08 -12.29 7.66
C LEU A 91 -13.55 -11.25 6.63
N VAL A 92 -13.13 -10.01 6.84
CA VAL A 92 -13.17 -8.91 5.86
C VAL A 92 -11.88 -8.10 5.92
N PHE A 93 -11.30 -7.80 4.76
CA PHE A 93 -10.02 -7.11 4.68
C PHE A 93 -10.19 -5.59 4.54
N THR A 94 -9.49 -4.83 5.39
CA THR A 94 -9.28 -3.39 5.22
C THR A 94 -7.91 -3.19 4.56
N HIS A 95 -7.92 -2.67 3.33
CA HIS A 95 -6.68 -2.46 2.58
C HIS A 95 -5.88 -1.28 3.14
N VAL A 96 -4.73 -1.59 3.71
CA VAL A 96 -3.68 -0.60 4.00
C VAL A 96 -2.78 -0.51 2.76
N PRO A 97 -2.53 0.69 2.21
CA PRO A 97 -1.81 0.85 0.96
C PRO A 97 -0.46 0.12 0.90
N PHE A 98 -0.25 -0.53 -0.26
CA PHE A 98 0.99 -1.03 -0.87
C PHE A 98 1.26 -2.54 -0.82
N ASN A 99 1.51 -3.12 -2.01
CA ASN A 99 1.96 -4.48 -2.31
C ASN A 99 1.20 -5.65 -1.65
N PHE A 100 1.47 -5.94 -0.38
CA PHE A 100 1.05 -7.17 0.28
C PHE A 100 -0.48 -7.24 0.44
N GLY A 101 -1.14 -6.10 0.61
CA GLY A 101 -2.60 -6.04 0.55
C GLY A 101 -3.15 -6.50 -0.82
N HIS A 102 -2.48 -6.17 -1.92
CA HIS A 102 -2.87 -6.66 -3.25
C HIS A 102 -2.59 -8.16 -3.42
N THR A 103 -1.53 -8.70 -2.81
CA THR A 103 -1.32 -10.15 -2.75
C THR A 103 -2.51 -10.85 -2.10
N ILE A 104 -2.98 -10.33 -0.95
CA ILE A 104 -4.14 -10.86 -0.22
C ILE A 104 -5.40 -10.80 -1.09
N GLU A 105 -5.68 -9.64 -1.70
CA GLU A 105 -6.84 -9.45 -2.57
C GLU A 105 -6.82 -10.41 -3.77
N LYS A 106 -5.64 -10.57 -4.41
CA LYS A 106 -5.44 -11.48 -5.54
C LYS A 106 -5.77 -12.91 -5.14
N VAL A 107 -5.15 -13.41 -4.07
CA VAL A 107 -5.33 -14.81 -3.64
C VAL A 107 -6.76 -15.03 -3.16
N ALA A 108 -7.36 -14.06 -2.46
CA ALA A 108 -8.74 -14.15 -2.01
C ALA A 108 -9.73 -14.24 -3.18
N ALA A 109 -9.56 -13.40 -4.21
CA ALA A 109 -10.46 -13.37 -5.35
C ALA A 109 -10.24 -14.52 -6.33
N PHE A 110 -8.98 -14.85 -6.64
CA PHE A 110 -8.63 -15.71 -7.78
C PHE A 110 -7.94 -17.02 -7.42
N GLY A 111 -7.55 -17.19 -6.16
CA GLY A 111 -6.78 -18.35 -5.68
C GLY A 111 -5.26 -18.16 -5.80
N PRO A 112 -4.51 -19.10 -5.21
CA PRO A 112 -3.05 -19.08 -5.25
C PRO A 112 -2.50 -19.49 -6.62
N GLY A 113 -1.20 -19.31 -6.78
CA GLY A 113 -0.45 -19.56 -8.01
C GLY A 113 -0.26 -18.32 -8.90
N SER A 114 0.88 -18.29 -9.59
CA SER A 114 1.26 -17.20 -10.51
C SER A 114 0.31 -17.04 -11.70
N ALA A 115 -0.41 -18.09 -12.08
CA ALA A 115 -1.39 -18.06 -13.17
C ALA A 115 -2.56 -17.09 -12.92
N THR A 116 -2.78 -16.68 -11.66
CA THR A 116 -3.85 -15.73 -11.31
C THR A 116 -3.42 -14.27 -11.39
N LEU A 117 -2.10 -13.99 -11.49
CA LEU A 117 -1.57 -12.63 -11.55
C LEU A 117 -2.04 -11.84 -12.79
N PRO A 118 -2.06 -12.39 -14.01
CA PRO A 118 -2.60 -11.67 -15.17
C PRO A 118 -4.07 -11.29 -15.02
N LYS A 119 -4.88 -12.14 -14.36
CA LYS A 119 -6.29 -11.84 -14.10
C LYS A 119 -6.44 -10.66 -13.15
N PHE A 120 -5.63 -10.65 -12.09
CA PHE A 120 -5.62 -9.53 -11.14
C PHE A 120 -5.11 -8.24 -11.80
N HIS A 121 -4.06 -8.29 -12.62
CA HIS A 121 -3.63 -7.11 -13.39
C HIS A 121 -4.73 -6.59 -14.33
N ALA A 122 -5.44 -7.48 -15.02
CA ALA A 122 -6.55 -7.08 -15.87
C ALA A 122 -7.63 -6.37 -15.03
N LEU A 123 -8.03 -6.96 -13.90
CA LEU A 123 -8.98 -6.35 -12.97
C LEU A 123 -8.53 -4.95 -12.52
N MET A 124 -7.30 -4.81 -12.06
CA MET A 124 -6.75 -3.52 -11.63
C MET A 124 -6.73 -2.51 -12.78
N GLY A 125 -6.34 -2.94 -13.99
CA GLY A 125 -6.40 -2.11 -15.20
C GLY A 125 -7.81 -1.64 -15.53
N HIS A 126 -8.83 -2.46 -15.27
CA HIS A 126 -10.24 -2.07 -15.45
C HIS A 126 -10.71 -1.00 -14.48
N TYR A 127 -10.12 -0.93 -13.28
CA TYR A 127 -10.36 0.15 -12.32
C TYR A 127 -9.52 1.40 -12.55
N GLY A 128 -8.77 1.45 -13.66
CA GLY A 128 -7.88 2.58 -13.97
C GLY A 128 -6.50 2.42 -13.34
N GLY A 129 -6.11 1.20 -12.99
CA GLY A 129 -4.83 0.87 -12.37
C GLY A 129 -4.81 1.25 -10.91
N PHE A 130 -3.61 1.52 -10.38
CA PHE A 130 -3.48 1.97 -9.00
C PHE A 130 -3.90 3.43 -8.80
N SER A 131 -4.13 4.22 -9.86
CA SER A 131 -4.33 5.67 -9.76
C SER A 131 -5.61 6.22 -10.41
N GLY A 132 -6.42 5.37 -11.05
CA GLY A 132 -7.66 5.77 -11.73
C GLY A 132 -8.92 5.50 -10.91
N SER A 133 -10.01 6.17 -11.27
CA SER A 133 -11.33 6.03 -10.62
C SER A 133 -12.46 5.82 -11.64
N GLU A 134 -12.15 5.36 -12.85
CA GLU A 134 -13.16 5.18 -13.90
C GLU A 134 -13.86 3.82 -13.72
N PRO A 135 -15.16 3.79 -13.34
CA PRO A 135 -15.85 2.54 -13.11
C PRO A 135 -16.18 1.89 -14.46
N ARG A 136 -15.40 0.88 -14.85
CA ARG A 136 -15.73 -0.01 -15.98
C ARG A 136 -16.35 -1.31 -15.47
N SER A 137 -17.24 -1.87 -16.29
CA SER A 137 -18.19 -2.95 -15.97
C SER A 137 -17.63 -4.15 -15.21
N ALA A 138 -18.53 -4.76 -14.42
CA ALA A 138 -18.38 -5.87 -13.47
C ALA A 138 -17.75 -7.18 -13.99
N LEU A 139 -16.44 -7.18 -14.27
CA LEU A 139 -15.68 -8.39 -14.62
C LEU A 139 -15.50 -9.39 -13.47
N LEU A 140 -15.83 -8.99 -12.24
CA LEU A 140 -15.48 -9.75 -11.04
C LEU A 140 -16.18 -11.11 -10.88
N PRO A 141 -17.51 -11.26 -11.06
CA PRO A 141 -18.16 -12.48 -10.61
C PRO A 141 -17.83 -13.71 -11.45
N SER A 142 -17.50 -13.54 -12.74
CA SER A 142 -17.20 -14.67 -13.63
C SER A 142 -15.75 -15.13 -13.55
N GLU A 143 -14.84 -14.28 -13.09
CA GLU A 143 -13.39 -14.58 -13.04
C GLU A 143 -12.91 -15.03 -11.66
N ALA A 144 -13.64 -14.64 -10.60
CA ALA A 144 -13.34 -15.08 -9.25
C ALA A 144 -13.48 -16.60 -9.11
N GLN A 145 -12.64 -17.21 -8.26
CA GLN A 145 -12.78 -18.63 -7.95
C GLN A 145 -14.12 -18.89 -7.22
N PRO A 146 -14.70 -20.10 -7.29
CA PRO A 146 -16.03 -20.38 -6.72
C PRO A 146 -16.19 -20.05 -5.23
N THR A 147 -15.11 -20.17 -4.46
CA THR A 147 -15.05 -19.85 -3.02
C THR A 147 -14.39 -18.51 -2.74
N GLY A 148 -14.10 -17.74 -3.78
CA GLY A 148 -13.32 -16.52 -3.71
C GLY A 148 -14.08 -15.40 -3.01
N VAL A 149 -13.32 -14.54 -2.34
CA VAL A 149 -13.86 -13.36 -1.67
C VAL A 149 -13.20 -12.13 -2.27
N VAL A 150 -14.03 -11.16 -2.64
CA VAL A 150 -13.57 -9.90 -3.22
C VAL A 150 -13.46 -8.87 -2.10
N TRP A 151 -12.26 -8.36 -1.87
CA TRP A 151 -11.98 -7.37 -0.82
C TRP A 151 -11.23 -6.15 -1.36
N GLY A 152 -11.20 -5.08 -0.56
CA GLY A 152 -10.32 -3.93 -0.72
C GLY A 152 -10.42 -3.30 -2.11
N HIS A 153 -9.27 -3.12 -2.77
CA HIS A 153 -9.21 -2.54 -4.11
C HIS A 153 -10.02 -3.35 -5.13
N ALA A 154 -10.13 -4.67 -4.97
CA ALA A 154 -10.94 -5.48 -5.88
C ALA A 154 -12.45 -5.27 -5.65
N HIS A 155 -12.91 -4.67 -4.55
CA HIS A 155 -14.34 -4.55 -4.26
C HIS A 155 -14.98 -3.37 -5.02
N PRO A 156 -16.10 -3.59 -5.75
CA PRO A 156 -16.68 -2.57 -6.63
C PRO A 156 -17.24 -1.37 -5.86
N ASP A 157 -17.85 -1.59 -4.69
CA ASP A 157 -18.38 -0.48 -3.87
C ASP A 157 -17.28 0.44 -3.31
N LEU A 158 -16.02 -0.01 -3.32
CA LEU A 158 -14.89 0.74 -2.79
C LEU A 158 -14.15 1.57 -3.85
N GLN A 159 -14.63 1.56 -5.10
CA GLN A 159 -14.06 2.36 -6.21
C GLN A 159 -14.48 3.84 -6.17
N ALA A 160 -15.46 4.19 -5.34
CA ALA A 160 -15.86 5.58 -5.18
C ALA A 160 -14.74 6.40 -4.52
N VAL A 161 -14.76 7.71 -4.72
CA VAL A 161 -13.88 8.66 -4.01
C VAL A 161 -14.61 9.18 -2.77
N SER A 162 -13.94 9.14 -1.63
CA SER A 162 -14.42 9.72 -0.38
C SER A 162 -14.52 11.23 -0.50
N ASN A 163 -15.68 11.79 -0.12
CA ASN A 163 -15.87 13.23 -0.06
C ASN A 163 -15.18 13.88 1.14
N VAL A 164 -14.74 13.09 2.13
CA VAL A 164 -14.04 13.57 3.32
C VAL A 164 -12.54 13.66 3.06
N THR A 165 -11.96 12.59 2.50
CA THR A 165 -10.49 12.48 2.34
C THR A 165 -10.02 12.82 0.93
N GLY A 166 -10.91 12.81 -0.07
CA GLY A 166 -10.54 12.92 -1.48
C GLY A 166 -9.84 11.67 -2.04
N CYS A 167 -9.73 10.61 -1.25
CA CYS A 167 -9.07 9.35 -1.65
C CYS A 167 -10.10 8.31 -2.12
N PRO A 168 -9.70 7.34 -2.95
CA PRO A 168 -10.51 6.16 -3.19
C PRO A 168 -10.95 5.49 -1.88
N MET A 169 -12.17 4.94 -1.83
CA MET A 169 -12.72 4.35 -0.61
C MET A 169 -11.87 3.16 -0.13
N TYR A 170 -11.28 2.37 -1.04
CA TYR A 170 -10.37 1.27 -0.68
C TYR A 170 -9.05 1.73 -0.03
N TRP A 171 -8.69 3.02 -0.09
CA TRP A 171 -7.55 3.60 0.63
C TRP A 171 -7.97 4.54 1.76
N THR A 172 -9.27 4.77 1.91
CA THR A 172 -9.77 5.64 2.97
C THR A 172 -9.90 4.83 4.26
N PRO A 173 -9.46 5.33 5.43
CA PRO A 173 -9.72 4.64 6.68
C PRO A 173 -11.21 4.47 6.97
N PRO A 174 -11.65 3.33 7.54
CA PRO A 174 -13.07 3.04 7.78
C PRO A 174 -13.82 4.08 8.61
N LYS A 175 -13.14 4.79 9.53
CA LYS A 175 -13.74 5.88 10.32
C LYS A 175 -14.28 7.05 9.47
N PHE A 176 -13.83 7.18 8.22
CA PHE A 176 -14.30 8.19 7.28
C PHE A 176 -15.28 7.65 6.24
N TRP A 177 -15.74 6.40 6.36
CA TRP A 177 -16.65 5.80 5.40
C TRP A 177 -18.11 6.19 5.65
N PRO A 178 -18.93 6.30 4.60
CA PRO A 178 -20.39 6.31 4.76
C PRO A 178 -20.85 5.13 5.59
N THR A 179 -21.64 5.39 6.63
CA THR A 179 -22.08 4.34 7.58
C THR A 179 -22.81 3.19 6.89
N ASP A 180 -23.60 3.49 5.87
CA ASP A 180 -24.33 2.47 5.10
C ASP A 180 -23.39 1.60 4.26
N LEU A 181 -22.34 2.18 3.68
CA LEU A 181 -21.29 1.45 2.97
C LEU A 181 -20.50 0.57 3.95
N ALA A 182 -20.03 1.12 5.07
CA ALA A 182 -19.29 0.37 6.07
C ALA A 182 -20.09 -0.80 6.64
N LYS A 183 -21.38 -0.59 6.97
CA LYS A 183 -22.29 -1.67 7.41
C LYS A 183 -22.45 -2.78 6.37
N ARG A 184 -22.54 -2.42 5.08
CA ARG A 184 -22.67 -3.41 4.00
C ARG A 184 -21.39 -4.21 3.77
N TYR A 185 -20.23 -3.53 3.79
CA TYR A 185 -18.94 -4.14 3.49
C TYR A 185 -18.43 -4.99 4.67
N PHE A 186 -18.41 -4.42 5.87
CA PHE A 186 -17.90 -5.10 7.07
C PHE A 186 -18.93 -6.04 7.69
N GLY A 187 -20.20 -5.61 7.79
CA GLY A 187 -21.24 -6.39 8.47
C GLY A 187 -20.83 -6.79 9.89
N ASN A 188 -20.95 -8.07 10.21
CA ASN A 188 -20.53 -8.67 11.48
C ASN A 188 -19.22 -9.48 11.35
N LYS A 189 -18.40 -9.18 10.34
CA LYS A 189 -17.14 -9.90 10.09
C LYS A 189 -16.01 -9.35 10.95
N THR A 190 -15.04 -10.20 11.24
CA THR A 190 -13.76 -9.82 11.84
C THR A 190 -12.95 -9.03 10.83
N ILE A 191 -12.64 -7.78 11.18
CA ILE A 191 -11.91 -6.86 10.30
C ILE A 191 -10.42 -7.09 10.48
N PHE A 192 -9.74 -7.51 9.43
CA PHE A 192 -8.30 -7.72 9.44
C PHE A 192 -7.58 -6.78 8.49
N GLY A 193 -6.30 -6.53 8.73
CA GLY A 193 -5.49 -5.64 7.93
C GLY A 193 -4.00 -5.82 8.21
N MET A 194 -3.17 -5.41 7.25
CA MET A 194 -1.72 -5.48 7.39
C MET A 194 -1.21 -4.37 8.31
N LEU A 195 -0.26 -4.70 9.17
CA LEU A 195 0.54 -3.71 9.90
C LEU A 195 2.01 -3.89 9.54
N ARG A 196 2.58 -2.81 9.02
CA ARG A 196 3.92 -2.80 8.42
C ARG A 196 4.85 -1.85 9.17
N ASP A 197 6.13 -2.19 9.19
CA ASP A 197 7.17 -1.28 9.67
C ASP A 197 7.21 0.00 8.81
N PRO A 198 7.10 1.21 9.42
CA PRO A 198 7.08 2.47 8.66
C PRO A 198 8.30 2.69 7.75
N TYR A 199 9.51 2.32 8.20
CA TYR A 199 10.71 2.49 7.37
C TYR A 199 10.67 1.56 6.16
N GLU A 200 10.34 0.29 6.39
CA GLU A 200 10.27 -0.72 5.33
C GLU A 200 9.14 -0.40 4.34
N ARG A 201 8.01 0.17 4.80
CA ARG A 201 6.91 0.67 3.96
C ARG A 201 7.39 1.77 3.00
N LEU A 202 8.07 2.79 3.51
CA LEU A 202 8.55 3.92 2.70
C LEU A 202 9.64 3.51 1.72
N VAL A 203 10.53 2.59 2.11
CA VAL A 203 11.50 1.98 1.20
C VAL A 203 10.79 1.25 0.06
N ALA A 204 9.72 0.53 0.35
CA ALA A 204 8.97 -0.15 -0.69
C ALA A 204 8.27 0.83 -1.63
N PHE A 205 7.70 1.94 -1.13
CA PHE A 205 7.16 3.01 -1.97
C PHE A 205 8.22 3.53 -2.95
N PHE A 206 9.42 3.81 -2.44
CA PHE A 206 10.56 4.21 -3.27
C PHE A 206 10.89 3.16 -4.34
N ARG A 207 11.00 1.88 -3.94
CA ARG A 207 11.38 0.79 -4.86
C ARG A 207 10.33 0.56 -5.94
N GLY A 208 9.04 0.60 -5.58
CA GLY A 208 7.97 0.45 -6.57
C GLY A 208 7.86 1.64 -7.51
N ASN A 209 8.12 2.85 -7.01
CA ASN A 209 8.11 4.09 -7.77
C ASN A 209 6.89 4.25 -8.70
N ILE A 210 5.71 3.82 -8.25
CA ILE A 210 4.47 3.87 -9.03
C ILE A 210 3.85 5.27 -8.90
N PRO A 211 3.72 6.05 -9.99
CA PRO A 211 3.12 7.38 -9.94
C PRO A 211 1.70 7.36 -9.38
N GLY A 212 1.43 8.22 -8.39
CA GLY A 212 0.13 8.27 -7.71
C GLY A 212 -0.11 7.13 -6.72
N TYR A 213 0.87 6.24 -6.51
CA TYR A 213 0.80 5.17 -5.52
C TYR A 213 2.05 5.14 -4.62
N GLY A 214 2.33 6.26 -3.94
CA GLY A 214 3.50 6.44 -3.08
C GLY A 214 4.83 6.66 -3.83
N GLY A 215 4.82 6.62 -5.17
CA GLY A 215 5.99 6.85 -6.03
C GLY A 215 5.87 8.07 -6.95
N SER A 216 6.91 8.27 -7.77
CA SER A 216 7.18 9.40 -8.69
C SER A 216 8.44 10.20 -8.31
N TYR A 217 9.52 9.47 -8.02
CA TYR A 217 10.83 9.97 -7.63
C TYR A 217 11.95 9.46 -8.57
N PRO A 218 11.81 9.61 -9.90
CA PRO A 218 12.70 8.99 -10.88
C PRO A 218 14.17 9.42 -10.74
N GLU A 219 14.43 10.63 -10.25
CA GLU A 219 15.77 11.15 -9.99
C GLU A 219 16.52 10.33 -8.93
N PHE A 220 15.83 9.90 -7.88
CA PHE A 220 16.40 9.10 -6.80
C PHE A 220 16.53 7.62 -7.19
N VAL A 221 15.57 7.10 -7.98
CA VAL A 221 15.61 5.70 -8.47
C VAL A 221 16.82 5.45 -9.36
N LYS A 222 17.24 6.43 -10.17
CA LYS A 222 18.42 6.32 -11.05
C LYS A 222 19.71 6.02 -10.28
N THR A 223 19.84 6.54 -9.07
CA THR A 223 21.03 6.39 -8.22
C THR A 223 20.78 5.47 -7.02
N CYS A 224 19.60 4.87 -6.93
CA CYS A 224 19.14 4.14 -5.75
C CYS A 224 19.29 4.94 -4.43
N ASP A 225 19.08 6.26 -4.46
CA ASP A 225 19.15 7.12 -3.28
C ASP A 225 17.85 7.07 -2.47
N VAL A 226 17.67 5.98 -1.72
CA VAL A 226 16.47 5.74 -0.92
C VAL A 226 16.31 6.77 0.21
N ASP A 227 17.41 7.21 0.83
CA ASP A 227 17.40 8.21 1.89
C ASP A 227 16.90 9.57 1.36
N GLY A 228 17.44 10.02 0.23
CA GLY A 228 17.00 11.26 -0.43
C GLY A 228 15.53 11.22 -0.82
N ALA A 229 15.06 10.10 -1.37
CA ALA A 229 13.65 9.93 -1.74
C ALA A 229 12.72 9.97 -0.52
N VAL A 230 13.00 9.15 0.50
CA VAL A 230 12.15 9.06 1.70
C VAL A 230 12.14 10.37 2.48
N ARG A 231 13.30 11.05 2.59
CA ARG A 231 13.36 12.38 3.18
C ARG A 231 12.45 13.36 2.44
N THR A 232 12.54 13.40 1.11
CA THR A 232 11.70 14.27 0.27
C THR A 232 10.21 13.96 0.44
N MET A 233 9.83 12.68 0.53
CA MET A 233 8.44 12.27 0.80
C MET A 233 7.94 12.84 2.13
N MET A 234 8.72 12.68 3.21
CA MET A 234 8.32 13.12 4.55
C MET A 234 8.30 14.64 4.68
N GLU A 235 9.28 15.35 4.12
CA GLU A 235 9.31 16.80 4.09
C GLU A 235 8.10 17.37 3.35
N ARG A 236 7.74 16.80 2.19
CA ARG A 236 6.54 17.20 1.45
C ARG A 236 5.26 16.94 2.23
N TYR A 237 5.14 15.76 2.84
CA TYR A 237 3.99 15.40 3.66
C TYR A 237 3.79 16.39 4.82
N LEU A 238 4.87 16.67 5.56
CA LEU A 238 4.85 17.61 6.69
C LEU A 238 4.56 19.05 6.24
N ALA A 239 5.16 19.50 5.14
CA ALA A 239 4.96 20.86 4.63
C ALA A 239 3.56 21.08 4.05
N GLY A 240 2.94 20.04 3.49
CA GLY A 240 1.61 20.14 2.88
C GLY A 240 0.48 20.29 3.88
N GLY A 241 0.65 19.82 5.12
CA GLY A 241 -0.37 19.85 6.18
C GLY A 241 -1.62 18.99 5.90
N ASN A 242 -1.75 18.40 4.72
CA ASN A 242 -2.83 17.51 4.36
C ASN A 242 -2.40 16.05 4.54
N LYS A 243 -2.87 15.40 5.61
CA LYS A 243 -2.58 13.98 5.87
C LYS A 243 -3.11 13.01 4.80
N PHE A 244 -4.05 13.44 3.97
CA PHE A 244 -4.62 12.65 2.87
C PHE A 244 -3.93 12.91 1.51
N ALA A 245 -2.79 13.61 1.50
CA ALA A 245 -2.02 13.85 0.29
C ALA A 245 -1.66 12.53 -0.45
N GLU A 246 -1.42 12.66 -1.75
CA GLU A 246 -0.96 11.54 -2.61
C GLU A 246 -1.91 10.32 -2.54
N GLY A 247 -3.22 10.58 -2.57
CA GLY A 247 -4.24 9.55 -2.54
C GLY A 247 -4.24 8.73 -1.25
N CYS A 248 -3.95 9.34 -0.11
CA CYS A 248 -3.84 8.66 1.20
C CYS A 248 -2.71 7.61 1.29
N THR A 249 -1.80 7.53 0.32
CA THR A 249 -0.73 6.51 0.36
C THR A 249 0.24 6.69 1.51
N PHE A 250 0.55 7.93 1.89
CA PHE A 250 1.40 8.25 3.02
C PHE A 250 0.66 8.30 4.36
N LEU A 251 -0.65 8.04 4.39
CA LEU A 251 -1.41 8.09 5.63
C LEU A 251 -0.86 7.04 6.64
N PRO A 252 -0.64 7.41 7.91
CA PRO A 252 -0.29 6.46 8.97
C PRO A 252 -1.29 5.31 9.06
N GLN A 253 -0.77 4.10 9.26
CA GLN A 253 -1.58 2.89 9.31
C GLN A 253 -2.51 2.89 10.51
N ALA A 254 -2.11 3.55 11.60
CA ALA A 254 -2.93 3.73 12.78
C ALA A 254 -4.31 4.31 12.49
N GLU A 255 -4.46 5.14 11.45
CA GLU A 255 -5.76 5.69 11.05
C GLU A 255 -6.76 4.60 10.64
N TYR A 256 -6.30 3.45 10.14
CA TYR A 256 -7.13 2.30 9.75
C TYR A 256 -7.50 1.38 10.93
N TYR A 257 -6.87 1.56 12.08
CA TYR A 257 -7.17 0.84 13.33
C TYR A 257 -8.22 1.57 14.18
N ASP A 258 -8.46 2.84 13.90
CA ASP A 258 -9.36 3.69 14.67
C ASP A 258 -10.84 3.53 14.26
N GLY A 259 -11.72 3.84 15.22
CA GLY A 259 -13.16 3.92 15.02
C GLY A 259 -13.89 2.57 15.03
N HIS A 260 -15.21 2.62 14.88
CA HIS A 260 -16.07 1.44 15.01
C HIS A 260 -15.74 0.29 14.03
N TYR A 261 -15.23 0.62 12.84
CA TYR A 261 -14.85 -0.34 11.80
C TYR A 261 -13.33 -0.44 11.61
N GLY A 262 -12.54 -0.09 12.63
CA GLY A 262 -11.09 -0.23 12.61
C GLY A 262 -10.63 -1.69 12.51
N ILE A 263 -9.39 -1.90 12.07
CA ILE A 263 -8.76 -3.23 12.03
C ILE A 263 -8.69 -3.83 13.44
N GLN A 264 -9.23 -5.04 13.59
CA GLN A 264 -9.28 -5.79 14.85
C GLN A 264 -8.21 -6.88 14.90
N LEU A 265 -7.91 -7.48 13.74
CA LEU A 265 -6.93 -8.56 13.59
C LEU A 265 -5.75 -8.06 12.73
N PRO A 266 -4.64 -7.62 13.34
CA PRO A 266 -3.46 -7.18 12.61
C PRO A 266 -2.68 -8.36 12.05
N VAL A 267 -2.23 -8.25 10.80
CA VAL A 267 -1.35 -9.21 10.15
C VAL A 267 0.06 -8.64 10.10
N ASP A 268 1.02 -9.38 10.67
CA ASP A 268 2.42 -8.98 10.75
C ASP A 268 3.10 -9.04 9.38
N ASN A 269 3.44 -7.88 8.82
CA ASN A 269 4.13 -7.81 7.54
C ASN A 269 5.57 -8.35 7.59
N ARG A 270 6.25 -8.31 8.75
CA ARG A 270 7.64 -8.80 8.87
C ARG A 270 7.74 -10.31 8.66
N GLN A 271 6.65 -11.03 8.92
CA GLN A 271 6.51 -12.48 8.77
C GLN A 271 5.65 -12.87 7.55
N PHE A 272 5.47 -11.99 6.58
CA PHE A 272 4.70 -12.31 5.37
C PHE A 272 5.50 -13.27 4.46
N PRO A 273 4.88 -14.34 3.88
CA PRO A 273 3.45 -14.66 3.89
C PRO A 273 2.97 -15.54 5.07
N ALA A 274 3.88 -16.03 5.92
CA ALA A 274 3.55 -16.98 6.97
C ALA A 274 2.49 -16.45 7.96
N SER A 275 2.58 -15.18 8.36
CA SER A 275 1.60 -14.53 9.25
C SER A 275 0.18 -14.51 8.68
N MET A 276 0.04 -14.20 7.40
CA MET A 276 -1.27 -14.19 6.73
C MET A 276 -1.81 -15.62 6.54
N ASN A 277 -0.94 -16.57 6.15
CA ASN A 277 -1.35 -17.96 5.99
C ASN A 277 -1.84 -18.57 7.31
N LYS A 278 -1.26 -18.16 8.45
CA LYS A 278 -1.75 -18.53 9.78
C LYS A 278 -3.17 -18.01 10.02
N VAL A 279 -3.44 -16.72 9.74
CA VAL A 279 -4.78 -16.13 9.86
C VAL A 279 -5.79 -16.87 8.97
N PHE A 280 -5.43 -17.16 7.72
CA PHE A 280 -6.31 -17.92 6.84
C PHE A 280 -6.61 -19.33 7.38
N ALA A 281 -5.61 -20.04 7.89
CA ALA A 281 -5.84 -21.36 8.47
C ALA A 281 -6.75 -21.31 9.71
N GLU A 282 -6.56 -20.34 10.60
CA GLU A 282 -7.34 -20.17 11.84
C GLU A 282 -8.82 -19.81 11.58
N HIS A 283 -9.11 -19.16 10.45
CA HIS A 283 -10.45 -18.71 10.08
C HIS A 283 -11.14 -19.57 8.99
N ASN A 284 -10.64 -20.77 8.72
CA ASN A 284 -11.19 -21.69 7.69
C ASN A 284 -11.11 -21.15 6.24
N TYR A 285 -9.98 -20.53 5.89
CA TYR A 285 -9.60 -20.10 4.54
C TYR A 285 -8.41 -20.93 4.03
N SER A 286 -8.37 -22.23 4.32
CA SER A 286 -7.20 -23.09 4.08
C SER A 286 -6.85 -23.30 2.59
N GLU A 287 -7.74 -22.94 1.68
CA GLU A 287 -7.51 -22.91 0.24
C GLU A 287 -6.85 -21.61 -0.26
N MET A 288 -6.72 -20.58 0.59
CA MET A 288 -6.10 -19.28 0.26
C MET A 288 -4.62 -19.18 0.66
N VAL A 289 -3.87 -20.29 0.62
CA VAL A 289 -2.45 -20.29 1.01
C VAL A 289 -1.62 -19.47 0.03
N ILE A 290 -1.02 -18.39 0.51
CA ILE A 290 -0.15 -17.49 -0.25
C ILE A 290 1.22 -18.14 -0.39
N GLY A 291 1.59 -18.48 -1.63
CA GLY A 291 2.92 -18.93 -2.04
C GLY A 291 3.84 -17.76 -2.38
N SER A 292 5.14 -18.04 -2.56
CA SER A 292 6.12 -17.02 -2.95
C SER A 292 5.85 -16.38 -4.31
N GLU A 293 5.26 -17.16 -5.22
CA GLU A 293 4.87 -16.80 -6.57
C GLU A 293 3.59 -15.95 -6.64
N ASP A 294 2.85 -15.86 -5.53
CA ASP A 294 1.67 -15.02 -5.42
C ASP A 294 2.00 -13.57 -5.09
N ILE A 295 3.18 -13.35 -4.53
CA ILE A 295 3.54 -12.09 -3.87
C ILE A 295 3.71 -10.99 -4.91
N TYR A 296 2.89 -9.95 -4.77
CA TYR A 296 3.03 -8.71 -5.53
C TYR A 296 4.26 -7.93 -5.04
N HIS A 297 5.38 -8.15 -5.73
CA HIS A 297 6.68 -7.66 -5.31
C HIS A 297 7.03 -6.29 -5.92
N VAL A 298 7.88 -5.51 -5.24
CA VAL A 298 8.49 -4.29 -5.80
C VAL A 298 9.86 -4.56 -6.39
N THR A 299 10.03 -4.27 -7.67
CA THR A 299 11.30 -4.45 -8.37
C THR A 299 12.09 -3.14 -8.38
N GLY A 300 13.41 -3.22 -8.50
CA GLY A 300 14.30 -2.05 -8.52
C GLY A 300 15.03 -1.83 -7.19
N CYS A 301 16.29 -1.40 -7.31
CA CYS A 301 17.20 -1.16 -6.19
C CYS A 301 17.17 -2.25 -5.10
N PRO A 302 17.42 -3.55 -5.43
CA PRO A 302 17.27 -4.64 -4.46
C PRO A 302 18.26 -4.57 -3.29
N ASP A 303 19.32 -3.77 -3.42
CA ASP A 303 20.36 -3.64 -2.40
C ASP A 303 20.12 -2.51 -1.38
N VAL A 304 19.01 -1.76 -1.52
CA VAL A 304 18.62 -0.72 -0.56
C VAL A 304 17.49 -1.17 0.36
N TRP A 305 17.55 -0.75 1.62
CA TRP A 305 16.62 -1.17 2.68
C TRP A 305 16.56 -0.14 3.81
N ALA A 306 15.79 -0.45 4.88
CA ALA A 306 15.53 0.48 5.98
C ALA A 306 16.80 1.00 6.69
N ALA A 307 17.90 0.22 6.69
CA ALA A 307 19.15 0.64 7.32
C ALA A 307 19.93 1.70 6.52
N ASP A 308 19.59 1.93 5.26
CA ASP A 308 20.23 2.97 4.45
C ASP A 308 19.64 4.37 4.72
N LEU A 309 18.57 4.47 5.52
CA LEU A 309 17.98 5.74 5.95
C LEU A 309 18.85 6.40 7.02
N LYS A 310 19.22 7.66 6.81
CA LYS A 310 20.02 8.44 7.77
C LYS A 310 19.21 8.81 9.01
N PRO A 311 19.87 9.08 10.16
CA PRO A 311 19.19 9.45 11.40
C PRO A 311 18.20 10.61 11.25
N GLU A 312 18.53 11.62 10.44
CA GLU A 312 17.68 12.79 10.20
C GLU A 312 16.38 12.39 9.46
N THR A 313 16.50 11.52 8.46
CA THR A 313 15.35 10.98 7.72
C THR A 313 14.49 10.11 8.64
N ARG A 314 15.11 9.23 9.44
CA ARG A 314 14.38 8.38 10.39
C ARG A 314 13.61 9.21 11.42
N LYS A 315 14.17 10.34 11.87
CA LYS A 315 13.48 11.30 12.74
C LYS A 315 12.18 11.83 12.11
N LEU A 316 12.21 12.20 10.82
CA LEU A 316 11.01 12.65 10.10
C LEU A 316 9.97 11.52 10.00
N VAL A 317 10.40 10.30 9.69
CA VAL A 317 9.51 9.13 9.63
C VAL A 317 8.85 8.88 10.99
N ARG A 318 9.62 8.92 12.09
CA ARG A 318 9.05 8.76 13.45
C ARG A 318 8.08 9.87 13.80
N GLN A 319 8.32 11.10 13.36
CA GLN A 319 7.37 12.20 13.57
C GLN A 319 6.03 11.92 12.90
N VAL A 320 6.03 11.36 11.68
CA VAL A 320 4.79 11.07 10.93
C VAL A 320 4.11 9.79 11.41
N TYR A 321 4.88 8.76 11.75
CA TYR A 321 4.38 7.40 11.97
C TYR A 321 4.56 6.89 13.41
N ALA A 322 4.67 7.77 14.41
CA ALA A 322 4.86 7.39 15.82
C ALA A 322 3.84 6.33 16.28
N ARG A 323 2.55 6.54 16.00
CA ARG A 323 1.46 5.61 16.36
C ARG A 323 1.56 4.26 15.67
N ASP A 324 2.15 4.19 14.47
CA ASP A 324 2.35 2.91 13.77
C ASP A 324 3.41 2.07 14.51
N PHE A 325 4.47 2.71 15.03
CA PHE A 325 5.46 2.02 15.87
C PHE A 325 4.85 1.53 17.18
N ASP A 326 3.99 2.32 17.82
CA ASP A 326 3.27 1.90 19.04
C ASP A 326 2.39 0.68 18.77
N LEU A 327 1.70 0.64 17.62
CA LEU A 327 0.90 -0.51 17.20
C LEU A 327 1.77 -1.76 16.97
N LEU A 328 2.95 -1.62 16.35
CA LEU A 328 3.87 -2.73 16.14
C LEU A 328 4.37 -3.31 17.46
N CYS A 329 4.74 -2.45 18.41
CA CYS A 329 5.10 -2.85 19.77
C CYS A 329 3.93 -3.56 20.47
N LYS A 330 2.74 -2.97 20.43
CA LYS A 330 1.53 -3.49 21.08
C LYS A 330 1.13 -4.87 20.56
N HIS A 331 1.16 -5.07 19.24
CA HIS A 331 0.61 -6.28 18.62
C HIS A 331 1.64 -7.38 18.42
N PHE A 332 2.92 -7.04 18.21
CA PHE A 332 3.96 -8.01 17.84
C PHE A 332 5.22 -7.92 18.70
N GLY A 333 5.29 -7.00 19.67
CA GLY A 333 6.46 -6.82 20.54
C GLY A 333 7.64 -6.10 19.88
N TYR A 334 7.46 -5.54 18.68
CA TYR A 334 8.50 -4.77 17.98
C TYR A 334 8.60 -3.35 18.53
N CYS A 335 9.23 -3.22 19.70
CA CYS A 335 9.28 -1.96 20.44
C CYS A 335 10.54 -1.11 20.18
N ASP A 336 11.54 -1.66 19.47
CA ASP A 336 12.72 -0.89 19.07
C ASP A 336 12.43 -0.09 17.78
N VAL A 337 12.17 1.20 17.96
CA VAL A 337 11.92 2.13 16.84
C VAL A 337 13.18 2.46 16.02
N GLU A 338 14.36 2.03 16.47
CA GLU A 338 15.61 2.12 15.72
C GLU A 338 16.01 0.81 15.02
N GLU A 339 15.20 -0.24 15.16
CA GLU A 339 15.44 -1.51 14.49
C GLU A 339 15.46 -1.34 12.97
N ASN A 340 16.33 -2.10 12.30
CA ASN A 340 16.34 -2.21 10.85
C ASN A 340 15.51 -3.41 10.42
N CYS A 341 14.53 -3.16 9.56
CA CYS A 341 13.61 -4.19 9.09
C CYS A 341 13.76 -4.43 7.58
N CYS A 342 13.71 -5.70 7.19
CA CYS A 342 13.37 -6.14 5.85
C CYS A 342 12.61 -7.48 5.93
N ILE A 343 11.87 -7.82 4.87
CA ILE A 343 10.99 -9.00 4.87
C ILE A 343 11.75 -10.18 4.26
N TRP A 344 12.50 -10.91 5.09
CA TRP A 344 13.45 -11.92 4.63
C TRP A 344 12.83 -13.14 3.94
N GLN A 345 11.54 -13.41 4.21
CA GLN A 345 10.80 -14.49 3.57
C GLN A 345 10.35 -14.16 2.14
N VAL A 346 10.48 -12.89 1.73
CA VAL A 346 10.10 -12.43 0.42
C VAL A 346 11.35 -12.12 -0.40
N SER A 347 11.51 -12.84 -1.51
CA SER A 347 12.66 -12.69 -2.41
C SER A 347 12.87 -11.23 -2.79
N GLN A 348 14.11 -10.74 -2.67
CA GLN A 348 14.52 -9.36 -2.96
C GLN A 348 13.95 -8.27 -2.03
N MET A 349 13.17 -8.57 -0.99
CA MET A 349 12.80 -7.56 0.02
C MET A 349 13.92 -7.27 1.02
N CYS A 350 14.86 -8.21 1.18
CA CYS A 350 16.12 -8.01 1.89
C CYS A 350 17.31 -8.00 0.91
N PRO A 351 18.26 -7.06 1.06
CA PRO A 351 19.50 -7.08 0.29
C PRO A 351 20.27 -8.39 0.48
N SER A 352 20.85 -8.93 -0.59
CA SER A 352 21.62 -10.18 -0.51
C SER A 352 22.80 -10.08 0.45
N LYS A 353 23.41 -8.89 0.58
CA LYS A 353 24.49 -8.61 1.55
C LYS A 353 24.06 -8.82 3.01
N VAL A 354 22.81 -8.51 3.34
CA VAL A 354 22.25 -8.66 4.69
C VAL A 354 21.97 -10.14 4.98
N MET A 355 21.41 -10.84 3.99
CA MET A 355 21.17 -12.28 4.10
C MET A 355 22.47 -13.08 4.25
N ALA A 356 23.53 -12.70 3.52
CA ALA A 356 24.86 -13.32 3.62
C ALA A 356 25.52 -13.16 5.00
N GLN A 357 25.15 -12.11 5.75
CA GLN A 357 25.62 -11.87 7.12
C GLN A 357 24.84 -12.69 8.17
N GLY A 358 23.92 -13.56 7.74
CA GLY A 358 23.15 -14.41 8.64
C GLY A 358 21.97 -13.69 9.31
N TYR A 359 21.47 -12.60 8.73
CA TYR A 359 20.22 -12.01 9.16
C TYR A 359 19.08 -13.03 9.01
N LYS A 360 18.48 -13.43 10.13
CA LYS A 360 17.36 -14.39 10.17
C LYS A 360 16.02 -13.74 10.52
N GLY A 361 15.98 -12.40 10.63
CA GLY A 361 14.91 -11.71 11.33
C GLY A 361 14.80 -12.17 12.80
N HIS A 362 13.94 -11.51 13.58
CA HIS A 362 13.57 -12.06 14.88
C HIS A 362 12.65 -13.27 14.65
N THR A 363 13.17 -14.48 14.86
CA THR A 363 12.32 -15.61 15.29
C THR A 363 11.87 -15.29 16.71
N LEU A 364 10.63 -14.83 16.86
CA LEU A 364 9.96 -14.68 18.15
C LEU A 364 9.83 -16.03 18.86
#